data_AF-A0A6N3T2N1-F1
#
_entry.id   AF-A0A6N3T2N1-F1
#
_cell.length_a   1.000
_cell.length_b   1.000
_cell.length_c   1.000
_cell.angle_alpha   90.00
_cell.angle_beta   90.00
_cell.angle_gamma   90.00
#
_symmetry.space_group_name_H-M   'P 1'
#
loop_
_entity.id
_entity.type
_entity.pdbx_description
1 polymer ?
#
loop_
_entity_poly.entity_id
_entity_poly.type
_entity_poly.pdbx_seq_one_letter_code
_entity_poly.pdbx_strand_id
1 'polypeptide(L)' 'MTTISAEAFLQPRLKALVAEAQEAGYSQDVIIALLISLLDTDIFSAPSDTRKGEQA' A
#
# COMPACT_ATOMS: atom_id res chain seq x y z
N MET A 1 -10.39 3.18 -25.65
CA MET A 1 -9.75 2.93 -24.34
C MET A 1 -10.84 2.48 -23.39
N THR A 2 -10.89 1.20 -23.03
CA THR A 2 -11.79 0.70 -21.99
C THR A 2 -11.24 1.14 -20.65
N THR A 3 -11.90 2.11 -20.01
CA THR A 3 -11.59 2.52 -18.64
C THR A 3 -11.97 1.37 -17.73
N ILE A 4 -10.99 0.55 -17.33
CA ILE A 4 -11.18 -0.40 -16.24
C ILE A 4 -11.44 0.43 -14.98
N SER A 5 -12.51 0.12 -14.25
CA SER A 5 -12.79 0.79 -12.99
C SER A 5 -11.66 0.49 -11.99
N ALA A 6 -11.32 1.46 -11.15
CA ALA A 6 -10.31 1.27 -10.10
C ALA A 6 -10.65 0.04 -9.23
N GLU A 7 -11.94 -0.17 -8.94
CA GLU A 7 -12.43 -1.36 -8.24
C GLU A 7 -12.07 -2.66 -8.97
N ALA A 8 -12.40 -2.77 -10.27
CA ALA A 8 -12.11 -3.98 -11.06
C ALA A 8 -10.60 -4.25 -11.18
N PHE A 9 -9.78 -3.21 -11.11
CA PHE A 9 -8.33 -3.34 -11.07
C PHE A 9 -7.82 -3.76 -9.67
N LEU A 10 -8.31 -3.15 -8.60
CA LEU A 10 -7.77 -3.33 -7.25
C LEU A 10 -8.29 -4.59 -6.55
N GLN A 11 -9.55 -4.96 -6.76
CA GLN A 11 -10.19 -6.08 -6.07
C GLN A 11 -9.41 -7.42 -6.17
N PRO A 12 -8.95 -7.89 -7.34
CA PRO A 12 -8.18 -9.14 -7.39
C PRO A 12 -6.82 -9.03 -6.69
N ARG A 13 -6.19 -7.86 -6.71
CA ARG A 13 -4.87 -7.61 -6.11
C ARG A 13 -4.95 -7.57 -4.58
N LEU A 14 -5.97 -6.91 -4.05
CA LEU A 14 -6.22 -6.86 -2.61
C LEU A 14 -6.54 -8.25 -2.04
N LYS A 15 -7.31 -9.06 -2.79
CA LYS A 15 -7.57 -10.46 -2.39
C LYS A 15 -6.30 -11.31 -2.36
N ALA A 16 -5.45 -11.21 -3.37
CA ALA A 16 -4.18 -11.92 -3.42
C ALA A 16 -3.27 -11.51 -2.24
N LEU A 17 -3.14 -10.22 -1.98
CA LEU A 17 -2.34 -9.71 -0.87
C LEU A 17 -2.82 -10.21 0.50
N VAL A 18 -4.13 -10.22 0.74
CA VAL A 18 -4.71 -10.77 1.97
C VAL A 18 -4.43 -12.26 2.10
N ALA A 19 -4.56 -13.02 1.01
CA ALA A 19 -4.29 -14.46 1.01
C ALA A 19 -2.81 -14.76 1.33
N GLU A 20 -1.88 -14.09 0.67
CA GLU A 20 -0.43 -14.24 0.93
C GLU A 20 -0.08 -13.88 2.38
N ALA A 21 -0.68 -12.83 2.92
CA ALA A 21 -0.46 -12.43 4.29
C ALA A 21 -1.02 -13.45 5.30
N GLN A 22 -2.18 -14.06 5.01
CA GLN A 22 -2.73 -15.14 5.82
C GLN A 22 -1.82 -16.39 5.79
N GLU A 23 -1.26 -16.74 4.62
CA GLU A 23 -0.27 -17.83 4.52
C GLU A 23 1.00 -17.53 5.34
N ALA A 24 1.41 -16.26 5.43
CA ALA A 24 2.49 -15.81 6.28
C ALA A 24 2.13 -15.73 7.78
N GLY A 25 0.90 -16.08 8.17
CA GLY A 25 0.43 -16.12 9.56
C GLY A 25 -0.12 -14.80 10.10
N TYR A 26 -0.35 -13.80 9.24
CA TYR A 26 -0.98 -12.54 9.64
C TYR A 26 -2.50 -12.69 9.70
N SER A 27 -3.11 -12.07 10.71
CA SER A 27 -4.57 -11.98 10.78
C SER A 27 -5.10 -11.06 9.67
N GLN A 28 -6.20 -11.47 9.05
CA GLN A 28 -6.89 -10.70 8.03
C GLN A 28 -7.28 -9.30 8.52
N ASP A 29 -7.76 -9.17 9.76
CA ASP A 29 -8.17 -7.88 10.33
C ASP A 29 -7.00 -6.90 10.45
N VAL A 30 -5.80 -7.40 10.77
CA VAL A 30 -4.57 -6.61 10.87
C VAL A 30 -4.14 -6.09 9.49
N ILE A 31 -4.24 -6.94 8.47
CA ILE A 31 -3.89 -6.57 7.09
C ILE A 31 -4.88 -5.55 6.52
N ILE A 32 -6.18 -5.71 6.80
CA ILE A 32 -7.20 -4.73 6.40
C ILE A 32 -6.95 -3.39 7.11
N ALA A 33 -6.69 -3.41 8.42
CA ALA A 33 -6.38 -2.19 9.18
C ALA A 33 -5.13 -1.47 8.66
N LEU A 34 -4.09 -2.22 8.28
CA LEU A 34 -2.89 -1.67 7.65
C LEU A 34 -3.20 -1.03 6.29
N LEU A 35 -3.98 -1.71 5.43
CA LEU A 35 -4.36 -1.18 4.13
C LEU A 35 -5.16 0.11 4.24
N ILE A 36 -6.09 0.19 5.18
CA ILE A 36 -6.84 1.41 5.49
C ILE A 36 -5.90 2.50 5.98
N SER A 37 -4.98 2.18 6.90
CA SER A 37 -4.00 3.14 7.42
C SER A 37 -3.09 3.69 6.32
N LEU A 38 -2.70 2.85 5.35
CA LEU A 38 -1.90 3.29 4.20
C LEU A 38 -2.70 4.24 3.30
N LEU A 39 -3.98 3.96 3.04
CA LEU A 39 -4.85 4.85 2.27
C LEU A 39 -5.08 6.20 2.99
N ASP A 40 -5.15 6.17 4.32
CA ASP A 40 -5.33 7.35 5.18
C ASP A 40 -4.02 8.15 5.36
N THR A 41 -2.87 7.56 5.00
CA THR A 41 -1.59 8.25 5.08
C THR A 41 -1.44 9.23 3.91
N ASP A 42 -1.62 10.52 4.18
CA ASP A 42 -1.43 11.63 3.23
C ASP A 42 0.01 11.75 2.67
N ILE A 43 0.94 10.97 3.21
CA ILE A 43 2.36 11.01 2.83
C ILE A 43 2.80 9.62 2.35
N PHE A 44 2.50 9.31 1.08
CA PHE A 44 3.24 8.30 0.31
C PHE A 44 4.59 8.83 -0.20
N SER A 45 5.10 9.92 0.39
CA SER A 45 6.42 10.43 0.02
C SER A 45 7.46 9.51 0.64
N ALA A 46 8.32 8.92 -0.20
CA ALA A 46 9.57 8.34 0.27
C ALA A 46 10.25 9.36 1.20
N PRO A 47 10.87 8.94 2.32
CA PRO A 47 11.62 9.86 3.15
C PRO A 47 12.61 10.56 2.23
N SER A 48 12.42 11.86 2.01
CA SER A 48 13.37 12.66 1.26
C SER A 48 14.65 12.61 2.07
N ASP A 49 15.63 11.82 1.63
CA ASP A 49 16.97 11.82 2.18
C ASP A 49 17.61 13.15 1.72
N THR A 50 17.16 14.25 2.30
CA THR A 50 17.80 15.56 2.15
C THR A 50 18.97 15.63 3.12
N ARG A 51 19.87 14.64 3.09
CA ARG A 51 21.21 14.83 3.65
C ARG A 51 22.03 15.65 2.66
N LYS A 52 21.90 16.97 2.86
CA LYS A 52 23.03 17.88 3.03
C LYS A 52 24.11 17.81 1.93
N GLY A 53 23.79 18.37 0.77
CA GLY A 53 24.79 18.97 -0.13
C GLY A 53 25.13 20.40 0.32
N GLU A 54 25.73 20.53 1.50
CA GLU A 54 26.45 21.75 1.90
C GLU A 54 27.87 21.62 1.35
N GLN A 55 28.08 22.12 0.13
CA GLN A 55 29.39 22.37 -0.49
C GLN A 55 29.22 23.58 -1.41
N ALA A 56 30.11 24.55 -1.51
CA ALA A 56 31.19 25.10 -0.69
C ALA A 56 31.45 26.49 -1.31
#